data_AF-A0A1F8PCW8-F1
#
_entry.id   AF-A0A1F8PCW8-F1
#
_cell.length_a   1.000
_cell.length_b   1.000
_cell.length_c   1.000
_cell.angle_alpha   90.00
_cell.angle_beta   90.00
_cell.angle_gamma   90.00
#
_symmetry.space_group_name_H-M   'P 1'
#
loop_
_entity.id
_entity.type
_entity.pdbx_description
1 polymer ?
#
loop_
_entity_poly.entity_id
_entity_poly.type
_entity_poly.pdbx_seq_one_letter_code
_entity_poly.pdbx_strand_id
1 'polypeptide(L)'
;MHLEGFITYLKKQRRSQSTIENCIKCTLEFETYLQEYRDMKDFESAIPGDLDAFILRIKEEGRSPNSCLWGIGRYYEFVGNNEMRKFASEWRQRLIAEGRGKRKGLHLREIEGVDPNQIQKLANVGIEDVMALLEAGRTKWDREKLASTSGISLKDMLMLVKLADLTRIVDIKGVRVSYCTKPGLIP
;
A
#
# COMPACT_ATOMS: atom_id res chain seq x y z
N MET A 1 22.93 18.41 -8.35
CA MET A 1 22.30 17.11 -8.71
C MET A 1 22.55 16.72 -10.18
N HIS A 2 22.80 15.44 -10.49
CA HIS A 2 22.99 14.91 -11.85
C HIS A 2 21.67 14.49 -12.55
N LEU A 3 20.80 15.45 -12.86
CA LEU A 3 19.43 15.19 -13.30
C LEU A 3 19.33 14.42 -14.64
N GLU A 4 20.06 14.82 -15.68
CA GLU A 4 19.98 14.19 -17.00
C GLU A 4 20.43 12.72 -16.99
N GLY A 5 21.49 12.44 -16.21
CA GLY A 5 21.98 11.09 -15.97
C GLY A 5 20.93 10.23 -15.26
N PHE A 6 20.27 10.79 -14.25
CA PHE A 6 19.20 10.12 -13.52
C PHE A 6 17.98 9.82 -14.40
N ILE A 7 17.56 10.77 -15.26
CA ILE A 7 16.47 10.56 -16.22
C ILE A 7 16.81 9.40 -17.16
N THR A 8 18.03 9.39 -17.69
CA THR A 8 18.51 8.33 -18.60
C THR A 8 18.53 6.98 -17.90
N TYR A 9 18.96 6.93 -16.64
CA TYR A 9 18.93 5.73 -15.79
C TYR A 9 17.49 5.19 -15.61
N LEU A 10 16.52 6.05 -15.30
CA LEU A 10 15.12 5.63 -15.15
C LEU A 10 14.50 5.15 -16.48
N LYS A 11 14.82 5.79 -17.60
CA LYS A 11 14.40 5.35 -18.95
C LYS A 11 14.95 3.97 -19.28
N LYS A 12 16.22 3.69 -18.96
CA LYS A 12 16.83 2.35 -19.12
C LYS A 12 16.10 1.27 -18.32
N GLN A 13 15.52 1.62 -17.18
CA GLN A 13 14.66 0.72 -16.39
C GLN A 13 13.21 0.62 -16.88
N ARG A 14 12.89 1.18 -18.06
CA ARG A 14 11.54 1.15 -18.67
C ARG A 14 10.45 1.74 -17.75
N ARG A 15 10.78 2.76 -16.97
CA ARG A 15 9.79 3.48 -16.15
C ARG A 15 8.89 4.33 -17.04
N SER A 16 7.61 4.48 -16.65
CA SER A 16 6.69 5.37 -17.35
C SER A 16 7.14 6.82 -17.24
N GLN A 17 6.75 7.64 -18.21
CA GLN A 17 7.04 9.07 -18.21
C GLN A 17 6.52 9.77 -16.94
N SER A 18 5.28 9.46 -16.54
CA SER A 18 4.69 9.94 -15.28
C SER A 18 5.46 9.54 -14.02
N THR A 19 6.06 8.34 -14.02
CA THR A 19 6.88 7.87 -12.91
C THR A 19 8.20 8.64 -12.84
N ILE A 20 8.81 8.91 -14.01
CA ILE A 20 10.04 9.69 -14.12
C ILE A 20 9.80 11.12 -13.62
N GLU A 21 8.75 11.77 -14.08
CA GLU A 21 8.38 13.13 -13.65
C GLU A 21 8.16 13.22 -12.13
N ASN A 22 7.46 12.24 -11.56
CA ASN A 22 7.28 12.17 -10.11
C ASN A 22 8.60 11.99 -9.36
N CYS A 23 9.50 11.13 -9.85
CA CYS A 23 10.85 10.98 -9.25
C CYS A 23 11.60 12.31 -9.25
N ILE A 24 11.65 12.97 -10.41
CA ILE A 24 12.36 14.25 -10.60
C ILE A 24 11.79 15.31 -9.66
N LYS A 25 10.46 15.44 -9.61
CA LYS A 25 9.79 16.39 -8.74
C LYS A 25 10.20 16.19 -7.29
N CYS A 26 10.16 14.94 -6.81
CA CYS A 26 10.49 14.61 -5.44
C CYS A 26 11.96 14.85 -5.11
N THR A 27 12.88 14.56 -6.03
CA THR A 27 14.32 14.79 -5.83
C THR A 27 14.64 16.28 -5.82
N LEU A 28 14.03 17.07 -6.71
CA LEU A 28 14.17 18.52 -6.72
C LEU A 28 13.61 19.16 -5.45
N GLU A 29 12.44 18.71 -5.00
CA GLU A 29 11.82 19.19 -3.77
C GLU A 29 12.72 18.97 -2.54
N PHE A 30 13.39 17.80 -2.48
CA PHE A 30 14.39 17.54 -1.45
C PHE A 30 15.65 18.40 -1.62
N GLU A 31 16.14 18.61 -2.85
CA GLU A 31 17.29 19.50 -3.11
C GLU A 31 17.01 20.93 -2.64
N THR A 32 15.83 21.46 -2.96
CA THR A 32 15.38 22.77 -2.49
C THR A 32 15.32 22.82 -0.96
N TYR A 33 14.82 21.78 -0.30
CA TYR A 33 14.83 21.71 1.17
C TYR A 33 16.25 21.79 1.75
N LEU A 34 17.21 21.07 1.18
CA LEU A 34 18.60 21.08 1.65
C LEU A 34 19.25 22.45 1.49
N GLN A 35 18.97 23.12 0.36
CA GLN A 35 19.48 24.46 0.09
C GLN A 35 18.89 25.50 1.05
N GLU A 36 17.58 25.45 1.30
CA GLU A 36 16.88 26.45 2.12
C GLU A 36 17.12 26.27 3.62
N TYR A 37 17.19 25.04 4.14
CA TYR A 37 17.14 24.76 5.58
C TYR A 37 18.42 24.15 6.15
N ARG A 38 19.40 23.80 5.31
CA ARG A 38 20.65 23.16 5.74
C ARG A 38 21.91 23.85 5.21
N ASP A 39 21.76 24.94 4.44
CA ASP A 39 22.86 25.64 3.76
C ASP A 39 23.74 24.68 2.94
N MET A 40 23.14 23.57 2.47
CA MET A 40 23.84 22.54 1.73
C MET A 40 23.76 22.82 0.24
N LYS A 41 24.93 23.03 -0.36
CA LYS A 41 25.08 23.27 -1.80
C LYS A 41 25.06 21.99 -2.63
N ASP A 42 25.32 20.84 -2.00
CA ASP A 42 25.41 19.56 -2.69
C ASP A 42 24.41 18.55 -2.14
N PHE A 43 23.57 18.05 -3.06
CA PHE A 43 22.55 17.04 -2.82
C PHE A 43 23.14 15.67 -2.42
N GLU A 44 24.35 15.38 -2.90
CA GLU A 44 25.00 14.07 -2.70
C GLU A 44 25.66 13.96 -1.32
N SER A 45 25.92 15.10 -0.69
CA SER A 45 26.46 15.23 0.66
C SER A 45 25.40 15.11 1.78
N ALA A 46 24.12 14.98 1.42
CA ALA A 46 23.05 14.85 2.41
C ALA A 46 23.21 13.58 3.25
N ILE A 47 22.93 13.71 4.56
CA ILE A 47 23.00 12.60 5.51
C ILE A 47 21.59 12.09 5.87
N PRO A 48 21.46 10.90 6.48
CA PRO A 48 20.16 10.36 6.89
C PRO A 48 19.33 11.32 7.75
N GLY A 49 19.97 12.12 8.61
CA GLY A 49 19.29 13.13 9.43
C GLY A 49 18.58 14.23 8.63
N ASP A 50 19.08 14.57 7.43
CA ASP A 50 18.44 15.57 6.58
C ASP A 50 17.19 15.01 5.90
N LEU A 51 17.28 13.76 5.44
CA LEU A 51 16.13 13.06 4.88
C LEU A 51 15.06 12.83 5.94
N ASP A 52 15.44 12.53 7.18
CA ASP A 52 14.53 12.42 8.31
C ASP A 52 13.77 13.73 8.56
N ALA A 53 14.50 14.84 8.67
CA ALA A 53 13.90 16.16 8.88
C ALA A 53 12.99 16.60 7.71
N PHE A 54 13.35 16.27 6.48
CA PHE A 54 12.51 16.48 5.31
C PHE A 54 11.20 15.68 5.36
N ILE A 55 11.26 14.41 5.78
CA ILE A 55 10.07 13.57 5.95
C ILE A 55 9.12 14.15 6.99
N LEU A 56 9.66 14.64 8.11
CA LEU A 56 8.86 15.28 9.16
C LEU A 56 8.13 16.51 8.62
N ARG A 57 8.82 17.38 7.88
CA ARG A 57 8.19 18.55 7.23
C ARG A 57 7.05 18.15 6.29
N ILE A 58 7.26 17.16 5.41
CA ILE A 58 6.19 16.67 4.51
C ILE A 58 4.96 16.22 5.31
N LYS A 59 5.18 15.54 6.44
CA LYS A 59 4.10 15.09 7.32
C LYS A 59 3.37 16.25 8.00
N GLU A 60 4.09 17.28 8.45
CA GLU A 60 3.51 18.51 9.02
C GLU A 60 2.62 19.24 8.01
N GLU A 61 2.99 19.21 6.73
CA GLU A 61 2.19 19.72 5.62
C GLU A 61 1.00 18.81 5.24
N GLY A 62 0.79 17.70 5.95
CA GLY A 62 -0.31 16.76 5.72
C GLY A 62 -0.16 15.90 4.47
N ARG A 63 1.03 15.87 3.85
CA ARG A 63 1.31 15.11 2.62
C ARG A 63 1.91 13.75 2.96
N SER A 64 1.77 12.78 2.05
CA SER A 64 2.42 11.47 2.19
C SER A 64 3.86 11.52 1.65
N PRO A 65 4.89 11.22 2.46
CA PRO A 65 6.27 11.21 2.01
C PRO A 65 6.62 9.96 1.16
N ASN A 66 5.69 9.03 0.98
CA ASN A 66 5.95 7.73 0.34
C ASN A 66 6.47 7.85 -1.11
N SER A 67 5.85 8.73 -1.92
CA SER A 67 6.31 8.98 -3.30
C SER A 67 7.69 9.64 -3.31
N CYS A 68 7.93 10.57 -2.37
CA CYS A 68 9.21 11.27 -2.27
C CYS A 68 10.34 10.33 -1.88
N LEU A 69 10.13 9.51 -0.85
CA LEU A 69 11.07 8.47 -0.41
C LEU A 69 11.42 7.49 -1.54
N TRP A 70 10.45 7.14 -2.38
CA TRP A 70 10.71 6.28 -3.52
C TRP A 70 11.58 6.97 -4.58
N GLY A 71 11.27 8.21 -4.95
CA GLY A 71 12.06 8.98 -5.92
C GLY A 71 13.49 9.25 -5.44
N ILE A 72 13.64 9.70 -4.19
CA ILE A 72 14.93 9.98 -3.54
C ILE A 72 15.77 8.71 -3.41
N GLY A 73 15.16 7.59 -2.98
CA GLY A 73 15.85 6.31 -2.91
C GLY A 73 16.36 5.82 -4.27
N ARG A 74 15.65 6.12 -5.37
CA ARG A 74 16.10 5.81 -6.73
C ARG A 74 17.25 6.69 -7.18
N TYR A 75 17.27 7.96 -6.79
CA TYR A 75 18.42 8.83 -7.08
C TYR A 75 19.67 8.33 -6.36
N TYR A 76 19.59 8.02 -5.07
CA TYR A 76 20.74 7.51 -4.32
C TYR A 76 21.21 6.13 -4.80
N GLU A 77 20.32 5.31 -5.35
CA GLU A 77 20.71 4.11 -6.09
C GLU A 77 21.50 4.43 -7.37
N PHE A 78 21.12 5.49 -8.10
CA PHE A 78 21.82 5.94 -9.31
C PHE A 78 23.22 6.49 -9.02
N VAL A 79 23.40 7.30 -7.97
CA VAL A 79 24.72 7.84 -7.59
C VAL A 79 25.56 6.86 -6.75
N GLY A 80 25.04 5.67 -6.45
CA GLY A 80 25.76 4.64 -5.69
C GLY A 80 25.84 4.88 -4.18
N ASN A 81 25.09 5.84 -3.63
CA ASN A 81 25.00 6.09 -2.19
C ASN A 81 24.05 5.07 -1.53
N ASN A 82 24.63 3.92 -1.14
CA ASN A 82 23.87 2.81 -0.56
C ASN A 82 23.27 3.12 0.81
N GLU A 83 23.91 3.98 1.60
CA GLU A 83 23.42 4.38 2.93
C GLU A 83 22.10 5.14 2.80
N MET A 84 22.08 6.21 2.02
CA MET A 84 20.88 7.01 1.79
C MET A 84 19.78 6.22 1.09
N ARG A 85 20.14 5.38 0.12
CA ARG A 85 19.19 4.46 -0.53
C ARG A 85 18.53 3.53 0.49
N LYS A 86 19.32 2.91 1.38
CA LYS A 86 18.82 1.99 2.40
C LYS A 86 17.91 2.73 3.38
N PHE A 87 18.35 3.88 3.86
CA PHE A 87 17.58 4.71 4.78
C PHE A 87 16.21 5.12 4.20
N ALA A 88 16.17 5.58 2.94
CA ALA A 88 14.93 5.92 2.25
C ALA A 88 13.98 4.71 2.12
N SER A 89 14.54 3.53 1.83
CA SER A 89 13.80 2.27 1.74
C SER A 89 13.22 1.85 3.10
N GLU A 90 14.01 1.90 4.16
CA GLU A 90 13.59 1.57 5.52
C GLU A 90 12.46 2.50 5.99
N TRP A 91 12.60 3.81 5.77
CA TRP A 91 11.53 4.78 6.05
C TRP A 91 10.24 4.46 5.32
N ARG A 92 10.34 4.15 4.03
CA ARG A 92 9.19 3.77 3.22
C ARG A 92 8.51 2.50 3.76
N GLN A 93 9.29 1.52 4.18
CA GLN A 93 8.77 0.29 4.79
C GLN A 93 8.05 0.57 6.11
N ARG A 94 8.59 1.45 6.97
CA ARG A 94 7.93 1.89 8.21
C ARG A 94 6.57 2.53 7.93
N LEU A 95 6.51 3.47 6.99
CA LEU A 95 5.25 4.13 6.61
C LEU A 95 4.22 3.15 6.04
N ILE A 96 4.66 2.19 5.23
CA ILE A 96 3.79 1.14 4.72
C ILE A 96 3.26 0.29 5.88
N ALA A 97 4.11 -0.07 6.84
CA ALA A 97 3.72 -0.84 8.02
C ALA A 97 2.71 -0.07 8.89
N GLU A 98 2.96 1.21 9.18
CA GLU A 98 2.04 2.11 9.90
C GLU A 98 0.69 2.23 9.18
N GLY A 99 0.70 2.27 7.84
CA GLY A 99 -0.51 2.35 7.02
C GLY A 99 -1.27 1.03 6.88
N ARG A 100 -0.62 -0.13 7.04
CA ARG A 100 -1.24 -1.46 6.84
C ARG A 100 -2.40 -1.73 7.79
N GLY A 101 -2.38 -1.18 9.01
CA GLY A 101 -3.48 -1.27 9.98
C GLY A 101 -4.57 -0.21 9.83
N LYS A 102 -4.35 0.82 9.00
CA LYS A 102 -5.28 1.96 8.80
C LYS A 102 -6.02 1.92 7.46
N ARG A 103 -5.79 0.90 6.64
CA ARG A 103 -6.56 0.73 5.40
C ARG A 103 -8.02 0.54 5.77
N LYS A 104 -8.91 1.35 5.17
CA LYS A 104 -10.35 1.06 5.17
C LYS A 104 -10.51 -0.39 4.71
N GLY A 105 -11.27 -1.18 5.47
CA GLY A 105 -11.54 -2.57 5.11
C GLY A 105 -12.06 -2.63 3.68
N LEU A 106 -11.59 -3.60 2.89
CA LEU A 106 -12.13 -3.85 1.57
C LEU A 106 -13.63 -4.11 1.71
N HIS A 107 -14.47 -3.40 0.95
CA HIS A 107 -15.89 -3.67 0.99
C HIS A 107 -16.19 -5.03 0.36
N LEU A 108 -17.14 -5.78 0.94
CA LEU A 108 -17.48 -7.12 0.44
C LEU A 108 -17.98 -7.09 -1.01
N ARG A 109 -18.64 -6.00 -1.41
CA ARG A 109 -19.09 -5.76 -2.80
C ARG A 109 -17.97 -5.62 -3.84
N GLU A 110 -16.75 -5.32 -3.39
CA GLU A 110 -15.58 -5.15 -4.26
C GLU A 110 -14.85 -6.48 -4.53
N ILE A 111 -15.25 -7.55 -3.84
CA ILE A 111 -14.72 -8.90 -4.04
C ILE A 111 -15.41 -9.52 -5.26
N GLU A 112 -14.65 -9.81 -6.31
CA GLU A 112 -15.19 -10.43 -7.52
C GLU A 112 -15.64 -11.87 -7.25
N GLY A 113 -16.80 -12.27 -7.76
CA GLY A 113 -17.33 -13.63 -7.64
C GLY A 113 -18.12 -13.92 -6.36
N VAL A 114 -18.41 -12.90 -5.54
CA VAL A 114 -19.36 -13.01 -4.43
C VAL A 114 -20.79 -12.73 -4.94
N ASP A 115 -21.78 -13.47 -4.44
CA ASP A 115 -23.19 -13.25 -4.76
C ASP A 115 -23.69 -11.91 -4.17
N PRO A 116 -24.16 -10.96 -5.00
CA PRO A 116 -24.69 -9.69 -4.53
C PRO A 116 -25.85 -9.83 -3.53
N ASN A 117 -26.65 -10.88 -3.64
CA ASN A 117 -27.76 -11.12 -2.71
C ASN A 117 -27.25 -11.45 -1.29
N GLN A 118 -26.15 -12.20 -1.19
CA GLN A 118 -25.51 -12.51 0.09
C GLN A 118 -24.87 -11.27 0.70
N ILE A 119 -24.25 -10.42 -0.12
CA ILE A 119 -23.69 -9.14 0.33
C ILE A 119 -24.79 -8.24 0.88
N GLN A 120 -25.94 -8.14 0.20
CA GLN A 120 -27.05 -7.33 0.67
C GLN A 120 -27.60 -7.83 2.01
N LYS A 121 -27.71 -9.15 2.19
CA LYS A 121 -28.10 -9.76 3.47
C LYS A 121 -27.12 -9.43 4.60
N LEU A 122 -25.82 -9.45 4.34
CA LEU A 122 -24.80 -9.06 5.32
C LEU A 122 -24.85 -7.56 5.63
N ALA A 123 -25.05 -6.71 4.62
CA ALA A 123 -25.20 -5.27 4.79
C ALA A 123 -26.41 -4.92 5.68
N ASN A 124 -27.52 -5.65 5.54
CA ASN A 124 -28.71 -5.48 6.40
C ASN A 124 -28.44 -5.82 7.88
N VAL A 125 -27.40 -6.62 8.17
CA VAL A 125 -26.95 -6.97 9.53
C VAL A 125 -25.80 -6.05 9.98
N GLY A 126 -25.45 -5.03 9.19
CA GLY A 126 -24.40 -4.06 9.49
C GLY A 126 -22.98 -4.50 9.12
N ILE A 127 -22.84 -5.55 8.29
CA ILE A 127 -21.53 -6.06 7.85
C ILE A 127 -21.32 -5.68 6.38
N GLU A 128 -20.50 -4.66 6.15
CA GLU A 128 -20.21 -4.14 4.80
C GLU A 128 -18.76 -4.37 4.34
N ASP A 129 -17.84 -4.60 5.29
CA ASP A 129 -16.42 -4.73 5.02
C ASP A 129 -15.85 -6.08 5.48
N VAL A 130 -14.70 -6.43 4.89
CA VAL A 130 -13.96 -7.66 5.15
C VAL A 130 -13.60 -7.81 6.63
N MET A 131 -13.20 -6.72 7.31
CA MET A 131 -12.75 -6.80 8.70
C MET A 131 -13.91 -7.06 9.64
N ALA A 132 -15.06 -6.41 9.41
CA ALA A 132 -16.30 -6.65 10.11
C ALA A 132 -16.77 -8.10 9.94
N LEU A 133 -16.67 -8.64 8.72
CA LEU A 133 -17.02 -10.04 8.46
C LEU A 133 -16.07 -11.03 9.16
N LEU A 134 -14.76 -10.74 9.14
CA LEU A 134 -13.76 -11.59 9.81
C LEU A 134 -13.92 -11.58 11.33
N GLU A 135 -14.26 -10.43 11.91
CA GLU A 135 -14.51 -10.31 13.34
C GLU A 135 -15.83 -11.02 13.72
N ALA A 136 -16.91 -10.76 12.99
CA ALA A 136 -18.22 -11.37 13.25
C ALA A 136 -18.28 -12.86 12.90
N GLY A 137 -17.34 -13.38 12.10
CA GLY A 137 -17.25 -14.77 11.65
C GLY A 137 -16.04 -15.52 12.20
N ARG A 138 -15.43 -15.02 13.28
CA ARG A 138 -14.14 -15.50 13.79
C ARG A 138 -14.18 -16.97 14.23
N THR A 139 -15.15 -17.36 15.05
CA THR A 139 -15.30 -18.74 15.53
C THR A 139 -16.37 -19.51 14.75
N LYS A 140 -16.41 -20.84 14.93
CA LYS A 140 -17.47 -21.67 14.35
C LYS A 140 -18.85 -21.24 14.83
N TRP A 141 -18.97 -20.98 16.13
CA TRP A 141 -20.22 -20.54 16.75
C TRP A 141 -20.65 -19.16 16.23
N ASP A 142 -19.72 -18.23 16.06
CA ASP A 142 -20.03 -16.90 15.49
C ASP A 142 -20.53 -17.00 14.06
N ARG A 143 -19.94 -17.88 13.24
CA ARG A 143 -20.41 -18.13 11.86
C ARG A 143 -21.81 -18.74 11.82
N GLU A 144 -22.12 -19.66 12.72
CA GLU A 144 -23.47 -20.25 12.82
C GLU A 144 -24.50 -19.18 13.21
N LYS A 145 -24.19 -18.37 14.21
CA LYS A 145 -25.03 -17.25 14.63
C LYS A 145 -25.24 -16.23 13.50
N LEU A 146 -24.16 -15.89 12.78
CA LEU A 146 -24.21 -14.95 11.68
C LEU A 146 -25.00 -15.50 10.48
N ALA A 147 -24.84 -16.79 10.16
CA ALA A 147 -25.61 -17.47 9.12
C ALA A 147 -27.12 -17.46 9.43
N SER A 148 -27.51 -17.77 10.67
CA SER A 148 -28.90 -17.70 11.12
C SER A 148 -29.48 -16.29 11.07
N THR A 149 -28.69 -15.28 11.49
CA THR A 149 -29.15 -13.88 11.54
C THR A 149 -29.28 -13.25 10.16
N SER A 150 -28.37 -13.58 9.24
CA SER A 150 -28.35 -13.05 7.87
C SER A 150 -29.20 -13.86 6.88
N GLY A 151 -29.66 -15.06 7.24
CA GLY A 151 -30.39 -15.95 6.34
C GLY A 151 -29.53 -16.47 5.18
N ILE A 152 -28.24 -16.67 5.44
CA ILE A 152 -27.25 -17.25 4.51
C ILE A 152 -26.94 -18.66 4.97
N SER A 153 -26.70 -19.60 4.04
CA SER A 153 -26.34 -20.97 4.43
C SER A 153 -24.98 -20.98 5.15
N LEU A 154 -24.79 -21.89 6.12
CA LEU A 154 -23.52 -22.00 6.84
C LEU A 154 -22.33 -22.27 5.89
N LYS A 155 -22.57 -23.03 4.81
CA LYS A 155 -21.58 -23.33 3.78
C LYS A 155 -21.14 -22.06 3.06
N ASP A 156 -22.09 -21.23 2.64
CA ASP A 156 -21.80 -19.97 1.95
C ASP A 156 -21.14 -18.97 2.89
N MET A 157 -21.60 -18.89 4.15
CA MET A 157 -20.96 -18.05 5.18
C MET A 157 -19.49 -18.41 5.38
N LEU A 158 -19.18 -19.71 5.48
CA LEU A 158 -17.80 -20.18 5.58
C LEU A 158 -16.97 -19.81 4.35
N MET A 159 -17.57 -19.89 3.16
CA MET A 159 -16.91 -19.50 1.91
C MET A 159 -16.61 -17.99 1.90
N LEU A 160 -17.56 -17.15 2.29
CA LEU A 160 -17.40 -15.70 2.38
C LEU A 160 -16.29 -15.32 3.36
N VAL A 161 -16.25 -15.95 4.54
CA VAL A 161 -15.19 -15.72 5.54
C VAL A 161 -13.82 -16.13 5.00
N LYS A 162 -13.73 -17.25 4.25
CA LYS A 162 -12.46 -17.67 3.61
C LYS A 162 -12.02 -16.69 2.52
N LEU A 163 -12.95 -16.22 1.69
CA LEU A 163 -12.66 -15.19 0.68
C LEU A 163 -12.18 -13.90 1.35
N ALA A 164 -12.86 -13.45 2.40
CA ALA A 164 -12.46 -12.30 3.20
C ALA A 164 -11.06 -12.48 3.80
N ASP A 165 -10.73 -13.67 4.32
CA ASP A 165 -9.41 -13.96 4.89
C ASP A 165 -8.29 -13.87 3.84
N LEU A 166 -8.53 -14.41 2.65
CA LEU A 166 -7.58 -14.36 1.53
C LEU A 166 -7.29 -12.93 1.05
N THR A 167 -8.25 -12.00 1.18
CA THR A 167 -8.03 -10.59 0.80
C THR A 167 -6.95 -9.91 1.67
N ARG A 168 -6.57 -10.50 2.81
CA ARG A 168 -5.50 -10.00 3.68
C ARG A 168 -4.10 -10.28 3.14
N ILE A 169 -3.95 -11.18 2.17
CA ILE A 169 -2.66 -11.52 1.56
C ILE A 169 -2.23 -10.38 0.64
N VAL A 170 -1.03 -9.82 0.91
CA VAL A 170 -0.52 -8.56 0.32
C VAL A 170 -0.56 -8.53 -1.21
N ASP A 171 -0.31 -9.67 -1.85
CA ASP A 171 -0.21 -9.77 -3.32
C ASP A 171 -1.54 -10.17 -3.99
N ILE A 172 -2.55 -10.58 -3.22
CA ILE A 172 -3.88 -10.85 -3.73
C ILE A 172 -4.67 -9.55 -3.66
N LYS A 173 -4.65 -8.79 -4.76
CA LYS A 173 -5.57 -7.66 -4.92
C LYS A 173 -6.98 -8.19 -4.76
N GLY A 174 -7.72 -7.70 -3.75
CA GLY A 174 -9.02 -8.21 -3.31
C GLY A 174 -10.04 -8.53 -4.42
N VAL A 175 -9.91 -7.84 -5.55
CA VAL A 175 -10.66 -8.12 -6.78
C VAL A 175 -10.48 -9.57 -7.26
N ARG A 176 -9.30 -10.20 -7.23
CA ARG A 176 -9.07 -11.53 -7.85
C ARG A 176 -9.14 -12.72 -6.89
N VAL A 177 -9.69 -12.55 -5.69
CA VAL A 177 -9.62 -13.59 -4.65
C VAL A 177 -10.44 -14.83 -4.99
N SER A 178 -11.55 -14.69 -5.71
CA SER A 178 -12.40 -15.83 -6.07
C SER A 178 -11.67 -16.89 -6.91
N TYR A 179 -10.66 -16.51 -7.70
CA TYR A 179 -9.86 -17.46 -8.48
C TYR A 179 -9.08 -18.45 -7.62
N CYS A 180 -8.67 -18.06 -6.40
CA CYS A 180 -7.93 -18.92 -5.47
C CYS A 180 -8.81 -20.01 -4.85
N THR A 181 -10.13 -19.92 -5.00
CA THR A 181 -11.09 -20.84 -4.39
C THR A 181 -11.81 -21.73 -5.39
N LYS A 182 -11.56 -21.56 -6.70
CA LYS A 182 -12.10 -22.43 -7.75
C LYS A 182 -11.27 -23.72 -7.85
N PRO A 183 -11.85 -24.91 -7.64
CA PRO A 183 -11.15 -26.15 -7.94
C PRO A 183 -10.90 -26.24 -9.46
N GLY A 184 -9.64 -26.33 -9.88
CA GLY A 184 -9.24 -26.52 -11.28
C GLY A 184 -8.35 -25.44 -11.93
N LEU A 185 -7.86 -24.45 -11.17
CA LEU A 185 -7.00 -23.36 -11.68
C LEU A 185 -5.67 -23.23 -10.91
N ILE A 186 -5.06 -24.37 -10.57
CA ILE A 186 -3.64 -24.44 -10.24
C ILE A 186 -3.02 -25.27 -11.38
N PRO A 187 -2.08 -24.73 -12.19
CA PRO A 187 -1.37 -25.51 -13.20
C PRO A 187 -0.52 -26.61 -12.55
#